data_AF-A0A9P5JXI3-F1
#
_entry.id   AF-A0A9P5JXI3-F1
#
_cell.length_a   1.000
_cell.length_b   1.000
_cell.length_c   1.000
_cell.angle_alpha   90.00
_cell.angle_beta   90.00
_cell.angle_gamma   90.00
#
_symmetry.space_group_name_H-M   'P 1'
#
loop_
_entity.id
_entity.type
_entity.pdbx_description
1 polymer ?
#
loop_
_entity_poly.entity_id
_entity_poly.type
_entity_poly.pdbx_seq_one_letter_code
_entity_poly.pdbx_strand_id
1 'polypeptide(L)'
;MQPSTKVKALCRQKLQTAVVNPRDPLPDCPGQNVHPAKPAATRRTPQEVAAKHEAKKQPTEEKKQVMEEKIHKGEKAAETLVLMNINEDHDNEELLTENPQRLSAAIRKQGREHHGDGDTDDDGEDFDFDAVEDGVYSDESSVGPTKSKGKTVIKLVSESNSDFIPAKNSKPQKAEKPKHAKKAPKANGDLGGGDHPTAAEFLRDRRWVNVFIPTITHALYILWEPFLNFASESPVFLGTVQEIFNLSFPNVDFVLVADDPLVVTAYKQINSRKSKLASGILETVTKFFNRDDFVNQPEKIRDFVCWAVKGDGPAYYKTPTPRTSTVARDDPSYQAPNGFLQSQFIAPTAEQCLRYAKNSVLHPPLNTKHLPKGLYALLLTAVEWAFAAFLSGTYTEPRLFSHKHYWHTMQVFLGHVDCISERHWGVILMSGNSVDDDVDDDLHDALMISACCEDFYIPSSPQKV
;
A
#
# COMPACT_ATOMS: atom_id res chain seq x y z
N MET A 1 26.58 65.19 -5.35
CA MET A 1 25.17 64.80 -5.49
C MET A 1 24.76 64.04 -4.25
N GLN A 2 23.68 64.47 -3.60
CA GLN A 2 23.28 64.10 -2.24
C GLN A 2 22.70 62.68 -2.15
N PRO A 3 22.85 61.97 -1.01
CA PRO A 3 22.08 60.76 -0.74
C PRO A 3 20.72 61.11 -0.13
N SER A 4 19.66 60.62 -0.78
CA SER A 4 18.26 60.74 -0.38
C SER A 4 17.93 59.78 0.76
N THR A 5 17.69 60.32 1.94
CA THR A 5 17.13 59.65 3.13
C THR A 5 15.67 59.26 2.87
N LYS A 6 15.34 57.96 2.88
CA LYS A 6 13.94 57.49 2.96
C LYS A 6 13.69 56.79 4.30
N VAL A 7 12.72 57.36 5.00
CA VAL A 7 12.21 57.05 6.33
C VAL A 7 11.54 55.67 6.35
N LYS A 8 11.90 54.82 7.31
CA LYS A 8 11.16 53.59 7.66
C LYS A 8 9.99 53.98 8.59
N ALA A 9 8.76 53.77 8.11
CA ALA A 9 7.56 53.87 8.93
C ALA A 9 7.41 52.60 9.79
N LEU A 10 7.26 52.83 11.09
CA LEU A 10 7.07 51.83 12.14
C LEU A 10 5.60 51.38 12.14
N CYS A 11 5.33 50.11 11.80
CA CYS A 11 4.00 49.52 11.93
C CYS A 11 3.80 49.05 13.38
N ARG A 12 3.07 49.83 14.19
CA ARG A 12 2.58 49.44 15.53
C ARG A 12 1.37 48.51 15.36
N GLN A 13 1.54 47.22 15.61
CA GLN A 13 0.41 46.33 15.89
C GLN A 13 -0.15 46.66 17.29
N LYS A 14 -1.44 47.01 17.33
CA LYS A 14 -2.23 47.12 18.56
C LYS A 14 -2.51 45.70 19.06
N LEU A 15 -1.94 45.35 20.21
CA LEU A 15 -2.44 44.25 21.04
C LEU A 15 -3.82 44.67 21.58
N GLN A 16 -4.86 44.02 21.07
CA GLN A 16 -6.19 44.08 21.69
C GLN A 16 -6.14 43.23 22.97
N THR A 17 -6.31 43.90 24.09
CA THR A 17 -6.55 43.31 25.41
C THR A 17 -7.89 42.58 25.37
N ALA A 18 -7.85 41.25 25.50
CA ALA A 18 -9.04 40.44 25.71
C ALA A 18 -9.66 40.78 27.06
N VAL A 19 -10.94 41.16 27.04
CA VAL A 19 -11.76 41.41 28.22
C VAL A 19 -12.01 40.08 28.92
N VAL A 20 -11.40 39.90 30.09
CA VAL A 20 -11.62 38.76 30.97
C VAL A 20 -12.98 38.95 31.66
N ASN A 21 -13.93 38.09 31.33
CA ASN A 21 -15.21 38.02 32.06
C ASN A 21 -14.97 37.66 33.53
N PRO A 22 -15.66 38.33 34.48
CA PRO A 22 -15.56 38.02 35.90
C PRO A 22 -16.03 36.59 36.17
N ARG A 23 -15.17 35.80 36.83
CA ARG A 23 -15.51 34.45 37.32
C ARG A 23 -16.58 34.54 38.40
N ASP A 24 -17.58 33.69 38.28
CA ASP A 24 -18.61 33.50 39.31
C ASP A 24 -17.99 33.12 40.66
N PRO A 25 -18.52 33.66 41.77
CA PRO A 25 -18.08 33.29 43.11
C PRO A 25 -18.44 31.82 43.40
N LEU A 26 -17.43 31.06 43.84
CA LEU A 26 -17.58 29.69 44.33
C LEU A 26 -18.62 29.65 45.46
N PRO A 27 -19.57 28.69 45.44
CA PRO A 27 -20.49 28.51 46.55
C PRO A 27 -19.73 28.09 47.80
N ASP A 28 -20.00 28.78 48.91
CA ASP A 28 -19.56 28.40 50.25
C ASP A 28 -20.03 26.97 50.56
N CYS A 29 -19.08 26.07 50.78
CA CYS A 29 -19.34 24.71 51.25
C CYS A 29 -19.21 24.66 52.79
N PRO A 30 -20.31 24.76 53.57
CA PRO A 30 -20.26 24.49 55.00
C PRO A 30 -20.31 22.98 55.21
N GLY A 31 -19.16 22.37 55.48
CA GLY A 31 -19.11 20.93 55.72
C GLY A 31 -17.74 20.44 56.16
N GLN A 32 -17.39 20.69 57.43
CA GLN A 32 -16.33 19.96 58.12
C GLN A 32 -16.72 18.47 58.21
N ASN A 33 -16.33 17.68 57.22
CA ASN A 33 -16.29 16.23 57.35
C ASN A 33 -15.04 15.83 58.14
N VAL A 34 -15.17 15.86 59.47
CA VAL A 34 -14.23 15.21 60.38
C VAL A 34 -14.40 13.70 60.16
N HIS A 35 -13.57 13.12 59.30
CA HIS A 35 -13.51 11.68 59.17
C HIS A 35 -13.08 11.07 60.52
N PRO A 36 -13.84 10.10 61.07
CA PRO A 36 -13.46 9.42 62.30
C PRO A 36 -12.07 8.81 62.13
N ALA A 37 -11.21 9.02 63.12
CA ALA A 37 -9.84 8.50 63.13
C ALA A 37 -9.86 7.00 62.84
N LYS A 38 -9.18 6.60 61.76
CA LYS A 38 -9.06 5.18 61.39
C LYS A 38 -8.44 4.44 62.58
N PRO A 39 -9.03 3.32 63.03
CA PRO A 39 -8.49 2.53 64.12
C PRO A 39 -7.04 2.13 63.80
N ALA A 40 -6.17 2.21 64.81
CA ALA A 40 -4.75 1.95 64.69
C ALA A 40 -4.53 0.58 64.04
N ALA A 41 -3.88 0.59 62.86
CA ALA A 41 -3.65 -0.62 62.10
C ALA A 41 -2.80 -1.60 62.93
N THR A 42 -3.35 -2.80 63.16
CA THR A 42 -2.66 -3.90 63.84
C THR A 42 -1.33 -4.15 63.15
N ARG A 43 -0.23 -4.07 63.92
CA ARG A 43 1.13 -4.22 63.42
C ARG A 43 1.32 -5.65 62.92
N ARG A 44 1.36 -5.82 61.58
CA ARG A 44 1.58 -7.12 60.94
C ARG A 44 2.89 -7.74 61.44
N THR A 45 2.87 -9.04 61.68
CA THR A 45 4.06 -9.78 62.11
C THR A 45 5.01 -9.96 60.93
N PRO A 46 6.33 -10.10 61.16
CA PRO A 46 7.30 -10.33 60.09
C PRO A 46 6.99 -11.55 59.21
N GLN A 47 6.40 -12.60 59.78
CA GLN A 47 5.94 -13.78 59.04
C GLN A 47 4.79 -13.47 58.07
N GLU A 48 3.84 -12.64 58.47
CA GLU A 48 2.70 -12.25 57.62
C GLU A 48 3.17 -11.36 56.45
N VAL A 49 4.18 -10.52 56.69
CA VAL A 49 4.81 -9.71 55.64
C VAL A 49 5.60 -10.59 54.66
N ALA A 50 6.36 -11.57 55.16
CA ALA A 50 7.10 -12.51 54.31
C ALA A 50 6.17 -13.35 53.42
N ALA A 51 5.12 -13.94 53.99
CA ALA A 51 4.13 -14.73 53.24
C ALA A 51 3.41 -13.88 52.17
N LYS A 52 3.12 -12.60 52.48
CA LYS A 52 2.51 -11.67 51.52
C LYS A 52 3.46 -11.27 50.38
N HIS A 53 4.75 -11.15 50.65
CA HIS A 53 5.75 -10.90 49.60
C HIS A 53 5.95 -12.11 48.70
N GLU A 54 5.89 -13.32 49.24
CA GLU A 54 6.01 -14.56 48.48
C GLU A 54 4.78 -14.82 47.60
N ALA A 55 3.57 -14.63 48.15
CA ALA A 55 2.33 -14.69 47.39
C ALA A 55 2.21 -13.61 46.29
N LYS A 56 2.95 -12.49 46.42
CA LYS A 56 2.99 -11.44 45.38
C LYS A 56 4.04 -11.73 44.30
N LYS A 57 5.06 -12.55 44.57
CA LYS A 57 6.08 -12.95 43.59
C LYS A 57 5.57 -14.01 42.61
N GLN A 58 4.85 -15.04 43.09
CA GLN A 58 4.32 -16.12 42.25
C GLN A 58 3.52 -15.67 41.01
N PRO A 59 2.52 -14.76 41.11
CA PRO A 59 1.75 -14.33 39.94
C PRO A 59 2.55 -13.47 38.96
N THR A 60 3.76 -13.04 39.32
CA THR A 60 4.63 -12.25 38.43
C THR A 60 5.47 -13.17 37.54
N GLU A 61 5.89 -14.32 38.06
CA GLU A 61 6.69 -15.29 37.32
C GLU A 61 5.84 -16.06 36.30
N GLU A 62 4.62 -16.48 36.67
CA GLU A 62 3.68 -17.10 35.73
C GLU A 62 3.32 -16.17 34.58
N LYS A 63 3.10 -14.87 34.87
CA LYS A 63 2.85 -13.87 33.83
C LYS A 63 4.05 -13.68 32.91
N LYS A 64 5.27 -13.79 33.44
CA LYS A 64 6.49 -13.69 32.66
C LYS A 64 6.64 -14.91 31.73
N GLN A 65 6.41 -16.12 32.23
CA GLN A 65 6.44 -17.34 31.41
C GLN A 65 5.38 -17.33 30.31
N VAL A 66 4.15 -16.90 30.60
CA VAL A 66 3.08 -16.77 29.60
C VAL A 66 3.43 -15.74 28.52
N MET A 67 4.18 -14.69 28.88
CA MET A 67 4.64 -13.68 27.92
C MET A 67 5.77 -14.21 27.04
N GLU A 68 6.75 -14.91 27.62
CA GLU A 68 7.85 -15.55 26.87
C GLU A 68 7.33 -16.63 25.90
N GLU A 69 6.37 -17.45 26.31
CA GLU A 69 5.74 -18.45 25.43
C GLU A 69 4.99 -17.80 24.25
N LYS A 70 4.33 -16.65 24.49
CA LYS A 70 3.67 -15.89 23.41
C LYS A 70 4.67 -15.30 22.40
N ILE A 71 5.81 -14.80 22.88
CA ILE A 71 6.88 -14.28 22.00
C ILE A 71 7.43 -15.42 21.16
N HIS A 72 7.80 -16.54 21.79
CA HIS A 72 8.35 -17.69 21.08
C HIS A 72 7.38 -18.29 20.04
N LYS A 73 6.08 -18.32 20.36
CA LYS A 73 5.05 -18.75 19.40
C LYS A 73 4.90 -17.78 18.23
N GLY A 74 5.06 -16.47 18.47
CA GLY A 74 5.06 -15.44 17.43
C GLY A 74 6.27 -15.57 16.48
N GLU A 75 7.46 -15.77 17.03
CA GLU A 75 8.69 -15.99 16.26
C GLU A 75 8.59 -17.24 15.38
N LYS A 76 8.11 -18.36 15.92
CA LYS A 76 7.92 -19.60 15.16
C LYS A 76 6.88 -19.46 14.05
N ALA A 77 5.82 -18.68 14.27
CA ALA A 77 4.84 -18.38 13.23
C ALA A 77 5.44 -17.52 12.11
N ALA A 78 6.29 -16.55 12.45
CA ALA A 78 7.01 -15.73 11.47
C ALA A 78 7.99 -16.58 10.63
N GLU A 79 8.77 -17.46 11.26
CA GLU A 79 9.66 -18.39 10.54
C GLU A 79 8.87 -19.32 9.60
N THR A 80 7.73 -19.83 10.04
CA THR A 80 6.86 -20.69 9.22
C THR A 80 6.32 -19.93 8.01
N LEU A 81 5.94 -18.66 8.17
CA LEU A 81 5.49 -17.80 7.08
C LEU A 81 6.60 -17.53 6.05
N VAL A 82 7.85 -17.33 6.52
CA VAL A 82 9.01 -17.17 5.62
C VAL A 82 9.25 -18.45 4.81
N LEU A 83 9.23 -19.62 5.46
CA LEU A 83 9.41 -20.92 4.78
C LEU A 83 8.28 -21.22 3.78
N MET A 84 7.03 -20.89 4.12
CA MET A 84 5.90 -21.06 3.20
C MET A 84 6.01 -20.18 1.96
N ASN A 85 6.52 -18.95 2.10
CA ASN A 85 6.77 -18.07 0.95
C ASN A 85 7.89 -18.60 0.04
N ILE A 86 8.90 -19.28 0.59
CA ILE A 86 9.99 -19.90 -0.18
C ILE A 86 9.48 -21.14 -0.93
N ASN A 87 8.63 -21.97 -0.31
CA ASN A 87 8.11 -23.19 -0.95
C ASN A 87 7.07 -22.93 -2.05
N GLU A 88 6.31 -21.83 -2.01
CA GLU A 88 5.33 -21.50 -3.07
C GLU A 88 6.03 -21.24 -4.44
N ASP A 89 7.31 -20.84 -4.43
CA ASP A 89 8.11 -20.70 -5.66
C ASP A 89 8.52 -22.08 -6.25
N HIS A 90 8.57 -23.16 -5.44
CA HIS A 90 8.88 -24.51 -5.92
C HIS A 90 7.66 -25.29 -6.41
N ASP A 91 6.49 -25.12 -5.78
CA ASP A 91 5.26 -25.85 -6.17
C ASP A 91 4.68 -25.41 -7.54
N ASN A 92 5.15 -24.28 -8.07
CA ASN A 92 4.78 -23.80 -9.41
C ASN A 92 5.53 -24.54 -10.54
N GLU A 93 6.70 -25.15 -10.25
CA GLU A 93 7.42 -25.97 -11.24
C GLU A 93 6.80 -27.37 -11.41
N GLU A 94 6.25 -27.95 -10.35
CA GLU A 94 5.76 -29.34 -10.38
C GLU A 94 4.44 -29.48 -11.18
N LEU A 95 3.60 -28.44 -11.20
CA LEU A 95 2.31 -28.43 -11.90
C LEU A 95 2.40 -28.25 -13.43
N LEU A 96 3.57 -27.92 -13.97
CA LEU A 96 3.80 -27.80 -15.43
C LEU A 96 4.30 -29.10 -16.09
N THR A 97 4.62 -30.14 -15.32
CA THR A 97 5.20 -31.38 -15.86
C THR A 97 4.19 -32.51 -16.15
N GLU A 98 2.93 -32.41 -15.71
CA GLU A 98 1.93 -33.49 -15.85
C GLU A 98 0.98 -33.39 -17.06
N ASN A 99 1.35 -32.69 -18.15
CA ASN A 99 0.58 -32.77 -19.41
C ASN A 99 1.41 -32.93 -20.69
N PRO A 100 1.97 -34.12 -20.97
CA PRO A 100 2.77 -34.37 -22.17
C PRO A 100 1.95 -34.97 -23.33
N GLN A 101 0.72 -34.51 -23.58
CA GLN A 101 -0.09 -35.01 -24.70
C GLN A 101 -0.72 -33.92 -25.54
N ARG A 102 0.09 -33.10 -26.25
CA ARG A 102 -0.32 -32.45 -27.51
C ARG A 102 0.77 -31.66 -28.27
N LEU A 103 1.98 -32.19 -28.41
CA LEU A 103 2.92 -31.68 -29.41
C LEU A 103 3.50 -32.81 -30.25
N SER A 104 2.74 -33.13 -31.30
CA SER A 104 3.17 -33.99 -32.39
C SER A 104 4.20 -33.27 -33.27
N ALA A 105 5.36 -33.90 -33.43
CA ALA A 105 6.15 -33.94 -34.65
C ALA A 105 6.83 -32.64 -35.17
N ALA A 106 7.92 -32.24 -34.52
CA ALA A 106 9.17 -31.76 -35.13
C ALA A 106 10.11 -31.42 -33.96
N ILE A 107 11.08 -32.24 -33.58
CA ILE A 107 12.44 -32.21 -34.16
C ILE A 107 13.14 -33.44 -33.58
N ARG A 108 13.54 -34.37 -34.47
CA ARG A 108 14.55 -35.39 -34.18
C ARG A 108 15.90 -34.86 -34.66
N LYS A 109 16.93 -35.21 -33.89
CA LYS A 109 18.40 -35.09 -34.12
C LYS A 109 19.05 -33.82 -33.60
N GLN A 110 19.66 -33.92 -32.42
CA GLN A 110 21.12 -34.08 -32.31
C GLN A 110 21.47 -34.55 -30.90
N GLY A 111 22.13 -35.71 -30.79
CA GLY A 111 22.64 -36.19 -29.52
C GLY A 111 24.02 -35.62 -29.22
N ARG A 112 24.38 -35.57 -27.94
CA ARG A 112 25.67 -36.10 -27.45
C ARG A 112 25.71 -36.12 -25.94
N GLU A 113 26.25 -37.23 -25.46
CA GLU A 113 26.65 -37.55 -24.09
C GLU A 113 27.71 -36.57 -23.58
N HIS A 114 27.64 -36.17 -22.31
CA HIS A 114 28.84 -36.11 -21.45
C HIS A 114 28.48 -36.07 -19.96
N HIS A 115 29.05 -37.01 -19.21
CA HIS A 115 29.16 -37.03 -17.76
C HIS A 115 29.98 -35.84 -17.23
N GLY A 116 29.63 -35.39 -16.03
CA GLY A 116 30.47 -34.55 -15.17
C GLY A 116 29.79 -34.32 -13.83
N ASP A 117 30.05 -35.22 -12.87
CA ASP A 117 29.85 -34.96 -11.44
C ASP A 117 30.70 -33.75 -11.04
N GLY A 118 30.09 -32.80 -10.33
CA GLY A 118 30.74 -31.62 -9.81
C GLY A 118 30.02 -31.15 -8.56
N ASP A 119 30.49 -31.64 -7.42
CA ASP A 119 30.21 -31.08 -6.10
C ASP A 119 30.67 -29.61 -6.07
N THR A 120 29.73 -28.69 -5.92
CA THR A 120 30.02 -27.32 -5.52
C THR A 120 29.33 -27.08 -4.19
N ASP A 121 30.15 -27.08 -3.14
CA ASP A 121 29.87 -26.42 -1.87
C ASP A 121 29.60 -24.94 -2.18
N ASP A 122 28.32 -24.57 -2.18
CA ASP A 122 27.86 -23.19 -2.32
C ASP A 122 27.72 -22.60 -0.91
N ASP A 123 28.71 -21.77 -0.57
CA ASP A 123 28.83 -21.05 0.68
C ASP A 123 27.74 -19.98 0.73
N GLY A 124 26.54 -20.37 1.15
CA GLY A 124 25.39 -19.47 1.32
C GLY A 124 25.71 -18.29 2.23
N GLU A 125 26.11 -17.17 1.62
CA GLU A 125 26.11 -15.87 2.30
C GLU A 125 24.66 -15.42 2.48
N ASP A 126 24.12 -15.66 3.68
CA ASP A 126 22.86 -15.12 4.14
C ASP A 126 22.91 -13.58 4.09
N PHE A 127 22.32 -13.00 3.04
CA PHE A 127 22.10 -11.56 2.95
C PHE A 127 20.95 -11.15 3.87
N ASP A 128 21.26 -10.38 4.90
CA ASP A 128 20.28 -9.78 5.80
C ASP A 128 19.54 -8.62 5.11
N PHE A 129 18.30 -8.89 4.66
CA PHE A 129 17.47 -7.95 3.89
C PHE A 129 16.85 -6.83 4.74
N ASP A 130 16.80 -6.97 6.06
CA ASP A 130 16.25 -5.95 6.95
C ASP A 130 17.15 -4.70 7.01
N ALA A 131 18.45 -4.84 6.75
CA ALA A 131 19.43 -3.75 6.79
C ALA A 131 19.29 -2.72 5.65
N VAL A 132 18.58 -3.03 4.56
CA VAL A 132 18.44 -2.13 3.39
C VAL A 132 17.23 -1.19 3.52
N GLU A 133 16.26 -1.50 4.40
CA GLU A 133 15.00 -0.75 4.47
C GLU A 133 14.93 0.34 5.56
N ASP A 134 15.76 0.27 6.60
CA ASP A 134 15.74 1.21 7.73
C ASP A 134 16.54 2.52 7.51
N GLY A 135 16.74 2.91 6.25
CA GLY A 135 17.25 4.22 5.89
C GLY A 135 16.28 5.33 6.30
N VAL A 136 16.34 5.76 7.56
CA VAL A 136 15.64 6.93 8.11
C VAL A 136 15.95 8.14 7.23
N TYR A 137 14.98 8.53 6.40
CA TYR A 137 15.00 9.77 5.65
C TYR A 137 14.92 10.95 6.64
N SER A 138 16.07 11.39 7.12
CA SER A 138 16.19 12.69 7.79
C SER A 138 16.20 13.78 6.72
N ASP A 139 15.04 14.39 6.52
CA ASP A 139 14.85 15.55 5.64
C ASP A 139 15.39 16.82 6.32
N GLU A 140 16.67 17.14 6.09
CA GLU A 140 17.20 18.48 6.33
C GLU A 140 17.22 19.26 5.02
N SER A 141 16.13 19.95 4.69
CA SER A 141 16.09 20.91 3.60
C SER A 141 15.88 22.35 4.10
N SER A 142 17.01 23.05 4.24
CA SER A 142 17.09 24.51 4.35
C SER A 142 16.74 25.14 2.99
N VAL A 143 15.61 25.85 2.92
CA VAL A 143 15.15 26.54 1.70
C VAL A 143 15.53 28.03 1.75
N GLY A 144 16.45 28.44 0.87
CA GLY A 144 16.67 29.83 0.51
C GLY A 144 15.83 30.23 -0.72
N PRO A 145 15.30 31.48 -0.82
CA PRO A 145 14.35 31.84 -1.87
C PRO A 145 15.06 32.36 -3.13
N THR A 146 14.83 31.71 -4.27
CA THR A 146 15.12 32.29 -5.60
C THR A 146 13.84 32.73 -6.28
N LYS A 147 13.80 34.02 -6.64
CA LYS A 147 12.74 34.65 -7.44
C LYS A 147 13.04 34.44 -8.91
N SER A 148 12.07 33.93 -9.68
CA SER A 148 12.03 34.13 -11.13
C SER A 148 10.66 34.66 -11.55
N LYS A 149 10.69 35.75 -12.31
CA LYS A 149 9.55 36.38 -12.97
C LYS A 149 9.49 35.86 -14.39
N GLY A 150 8.35 35.35 -14.83
CA GLY A 150 8.08 34.98 -16.22
C GLY A 150 6.59 35.09 -16.49
N LYS A 151 6.20 36.18 -17.14
CA LYS A 151 4.83 36.53 -17.50
C LYS A 151 4.59 36.02 -18.93
N THR A 152 3.78 34.98 -19.10
CA THR A 152 3.32 34.54 -20.42
C THR A 152 1.79 34.48 -20.44
N VAL A 153 1.23 35.35 -21.27
CA VAL A 153 -0.20 35.41 -21.61
C VAL A 153 -0.45 34.35 -22.68
N ILE A 154 -1.31 33.37 -22.41
CA ILE A 154 -1.86 32.48 -23.44
C ILE A 154 -3.39 32.54 -23.38
N LYS A 155 -3.93 32.77 -24.58
CA LYS A 155 -5.28 33.12 -24.96
C LYS A 155 -6.15 31.86 -24.93
N LEU A 156 -7.30 31.93 -24.25
CA LEU A 156 -8.37 30.94 -24.36
C LEU A 156 -8.86 30.87 -25.81
N VAL A 157 -8.89 29.67 -26.37
CA VAL A 157 -9.77 29.31 -27.49
C VAL A 157 -10.55 28.09 -27.04
N SER A 158 -11.84 28.31 -26.88
CA SER A 158 -12.89 27.31 -26.71
C SER A 158 -13.16 26.63 -28.04
N GLU A 159 -13.15 25.31 -28.09
CA GLU A 159 -13.99 24.56 -29.02
C GLU A 159 -14.21 23.13 -28.49
N SER A 160 -15.46 22.90 -28.13
CA SER A 160 -16.10 21.62 -27.88
C SER A 160 -16.36 20.89 -29.20
N ASN A 161 -16.10 19.58 -29.25
CA ASN A 161 -17.00 18.62 -29.88
C ASN A 161 -16.61 17.19 -29.47
N SER A 162 -17.48 16.62 -28.65
CA SER A 162 -17.62 15.20 -28.37
C SER A 162 -18.49 14.56 -29.44
N ASP A 163 -18.01 13.52 -30.11
CA ASP A 163 -18.88 12.54 -30.78
C ASP A 163 -18.16 11.19 -30.85
N PHE A 164 -18.65 10.25 -30.05
CA PHE A 164 -18.28 8.84 -30.06
C PHE A 164 -19.36 8.09 -30.86
N ILE A 165 -19.03 7.56 -32.04
CA ILE A 165 -19.89 6.66 -32.83
C ILE A 165 -19.08 5.41 -33.22
N PRO A 166 -19.69 4.21 -33.20
CA PRO A 166 -18.97 2.94 -33.17
C PRO A 166 -18.47 2.46 -34.54
N ALA A 167 -17.51 1.54 -34.46
CA ALA A 167 -16.76 0.93 -35.55
C ALA A 167 -17.61 0.35 -36.69
N LYS A 168 -17.30 0.79 -37.93
CA LYS A 168 -17.46 0.01 -39.15
C LYS A 168 -16.31 0.25 -40.13
N ASN A 169 -15.64 -0.85 -40.48
CA ASN A 169 -14.79 -1.13 -41.65
C ASN A 169 -14.32 0.08 -42.49
N SER A 170 -13.03 0.41 -42.36
CA SER A 170 -12.30 1.16 -43.39
C SER A 170 -11.05 0.40 -43.84
N LYS A 171 -10.78 0.50 -45.15
CA LYS A 171 -9.71 -0.14 -45.92
C LYS A 171 -8.31 0.22 -45.41
N PRO A 172 -7.30 -0.63 -45.68
CA PRO A 172 -5.94 -0.46 -45.17
C PRO A 172 -5.29 0.81 -45.74
N GLN A 173 -4.98 1.76 -44.85
CA GLN A 173 -4.10 2.87 -45.16
C GLN A 173 -2.64 2.38 -45.19
N LYS A 174 -1.94 2.84 -46.23
CA LYS A 174 -0.54 2.55 -46.54
C LYS A 174 0.35 3.15 -45.45
N ALA A 175 0.95 2.29 -44.63
CA ALA A 175 1.85 2.67 -43.55
C ALA A 175 3.07 3.46 -44.06
N GLU A 176 3.25 4.68 -43.57
CA GLU A 176 4.52 5.39 -43.66
C GLU A 176 5.54 4.72 -42.73
N LYS A 177 6.71 4.41 -43.29
CA LYS A 177 7.81 3.74 -42.57
C LYS A 177 8.42 4.71 -41.55
N PRO A 178 8.53 4.35 -40.25
CA PRO A 178 9.31 5.12 -39.30
C PRO A 178 10.80 5.06 -39.68
N LYS A 179 11.35 6.22 -40.04
CA LYS A 179 12.79 6.43 -40.21
C LYS A 179 13.39 6.61 -38.82
N HIS A 180 13.83 5.52 -38.20
CA HIS A 180 14.93 5.41 -37.21
C HIS A 180 14.81 4.05 -36.50
N ALA A 181 15.09 2.97 -37.23
CA ALA A 181 15.31 1.67 -36.62
C ALA A 181 16.65 1.72 -35.88
N LYS A 182 16.62 1.85 -34.54
CA LYS A 182 17.76 1.52 -33.70
C LYS A 182 18.09 0.04 -33.96
N LYS A 183 19.36 -0.25 -34.24
CA LYS A 183 19.88 -1.61 -34.41
C LYS A 183 19.40 -2.48 -33.25
N ALA A 184 18.87 -3.67 -33.55
CA ALA A 184 18.55 -4.66 -32.53
C ALA A 184 19.83 -4.98 -31.71
N PRO A 185 19.76 -4.94 -30.36
CA PRO A 185 20.87 -5.33 -29.52
C PRO A 185 21.20 -6.81 -29.78
N LYS A 186 22.48 -7.10 -30.05
CA LYS A 186 22.95 -8.48 -30.15
C LYS A 186 22.89 -9.09 -28.76
N ALA A 187 22.27 -10.26 -28.64
CA ALA A 187 22.33 -11.07 -27.42
C ALA A 187 23.80 -11.22 -26.99
N ASN A 188 24.06 -11.15 -25.68
CA ASN A 188 25.37 -11.26 -25.05
C ASN A 188 26.00 -12.61 -25.41
N GLY A 189 26.63 -12.66 -26.59
CA GLY A 189 27.51 -13.73 -26.98
C GLY A 189 28.81 -13.55 -26.22
N ASP A 190 29.24 -14.63 -25.59
CA ASP A 190 30.53 -14.88 -24.94
C ASP A 190 31.71 -14.30 -25.75
N LEU A 191 31.96 -13.00 -25.58
CA LEU A 191 33.00 -12.24 -26.27
C LEU A 191 33.99 -11.77 -25.21
N GLY A 192 34.93 -12.67 -24.93
CA GLY A 192 36.28 -12.45 -24.41
C GLY A 192 36.57 -11.12 -23.70
N GLY A 193 36.66 -11.19 -22.37
CA GLY A 193 37.63 -10.44 -21.55
C GLY A 193 37.45 -8.93 -21.44
N GLY A 194 36.36 -8.35 -21.95
CA GLY A 194 35.97 -6.99 -21.57
C GLY A 194 35.30 -7.01 -20.19
N ASP A 195 35.76 -6.18 -19.26
CA ASP A 195 35.10 -5.89 -17.97
C ASP A 195 33.69 -5.32 -18.20
N HIS A 196 32.76 -6.18 -18.60
CA HIS A 196 31.34 -5.86 -18.65
C HIS A 196 30.80 -5.91 -17.23
N PRO A 197 30.05 -4.88 -16.81
CA PRO A 197 29.52 -4.85 -15.46
C PRO A 197 28.63 -6.06 -15.18
N THR A 198 28.92 -6.74 -14.08
CA THR A 198 28.18 -7.92 -13.63
C THR A 198 26.83 -7.53 -13.01
N ALA A 199 25.87 -8.45 -12.97
CA ALA A 199 24.58 -8.24 -12.27
C ALA A 199 24.77 -7.77 -10.82
N ALA A 200 25.79 -8.30 -10.13
CA ALA A 200 26.16 -7.93 -8.76
C ALA A 200 26.68 -6.49 -8.62
N GLU A 201 27.25 -5.89 -9.66
CA GLU A 201 27.64 -4.48 -9.63
C GLU A 201 26.42 -3.56 -9.66
N PHE A 202 25.40 -3.89 -10.46
CA PHE A 202 24.17 -3.12 -10.53
C PHE A 202 23.37 -3.15 -9.23
N LEU A 203 23.31 -4.31 -8.56
CA LEU A 203 22.64 -4.44 -7.25
C LEU A 203 23.30 -3.59 -6.16
N ARG A 204 24.61 -3.33 -6.27
CA ARG A 204 25.38 -2.46 -5.36
C ARG A 204 25.35 -0.98 -5.76
N ASP A 205 24.89 -0.65 -6.96
CA ASP A 205 24.79 0.73 -7.43
C ASP A 205 23.68 1.46 -6.67
N ARG A 206 23.96 2.69 -6.20
CA ARG A 206 22.98 3.52 -5.48
C ARG A 206 21.71 3.80 -6.28
N ARG A 207 21.77 3.76 -7.61
CA ARG A 207 20.61 3.92 -8.50
C ARG A 207 19.64 2.75 -8.36
N TRP A 208 20.09 1.57 -7.97
CA TRP A 208 19.19 0.44 -7.70
C TRP A 208 18.15 0.83 -6.65
N VAL A 209 18.61 1.21 -5.46
CA VAL A 209 17.73 1.56 -4.34
C VAL A 209 17.01 2.90 -4.58
N ASN A 210 17.70 3.91 -5.11
CA ASN A 210 17.16 5.27 -5.19
C ASN A 210 16.28 5.54 -6.43
N VAL A 211 16.45 4.76 -7.49
CA VAL A 211 15.77 4.98 -8.77
C VAL A 211 15.03 3.73 -9.22
N PHE A 212 15.74 2.60 -9.38
CA PHE A 212 15.15 1.38 -9.94
C PHE A 212 14.00 0.84 -9.09
N ILE A 213 14.21 0.67 -7.77
CA ILE A 213 13.20 0.15 -6.85
C ILE A 213 11.94 1.04 -6.79
N PRO A 214 12.04 2.38 -6.63
CA PRO A 214 10.89 3.27 -6.75
C PRO A 214 10.19 3.18 -8.12
N THR A 215 10.97 2.97 -9.18
CA THR A 215 10.46 2.91 -10.56
C THR A 215 9.67 1.65 -10.84
N ILE A 216 10.14 0.48 -10.39
CA ILE A 216 9.39 -0.78 -10.48
C ILE A 216 8.20 -0.83 -9.51
N THR A 217 8.31 -0.18 -8.36
CA THR A 217 7.17 -0.01 -7.45
C THR A 217 6.08 0.88 -8.08
N HIS A 218 6.46 1.96 -8.76
CA HIS A 218 5.51 2.75 -9.56
C HIS A 218 4.86 1.90 -10.66
N ALA A 219 5.64 1.10 -11.41
CA ALA A 219 5.08 0.19 -12.42
C ALA A 219 4.05 -0.79 -11.84
N LEU A 220 4.34 -1.37 -10.66
CA LEU A 220 3.40 -2.23 -9.95
C LEU A 220 2.08 -1.52 -9.66
N TYR A 221 2.13 -0.26 -9.23
CA TYR A 221 0.95 0.49 -8.80
C TYR A 221 0.02 0.91 -9.93
N ILE A 222 0.54 1.04 -11.15
CA ILE A 222 -0.23 1.49 -12.33
C ILE A 222 -0.74 0.31 -13.16
N LEU A 223 -0.17 -0.87 -13.00
CA LEU A 223 -0.52 -2.02 -13.81
C LEU A 223 -1.91 -2.56 -13.46
N TRP A 224 -2.63 -2.96 -14.51
CA TRP A 224 -3.99 -3.49 -14.40
C TRP A 224 -4.02 -4.83 -13.66
N GLU A 225 -3.04 -5.70 -13.91
CA GLU A 225 -3.01 -7.07 -13.38
C GLU A 225 -1.72 -7.34 -12.59
N PRO A 226 -1.54 -6.75 -11.39
CA PRO A 226 -0.25 -6.80 -10.69
C PRO A 226 0.11 -8.18 -10.13
N PHE A 227 -0.81 -9.14 -10.07
CA PHE A 227 -0.46 -10.52 -9.75
C PHE A 227 0.03 -11.30 -10.99
N LEU A 228 -0.66 -11.22 -12.13
CA LEU A 228 -0.30 -11.94 -13.35
C LEU A 228 0.92 -11.35 -14.05
N ASN A 229 0.99 -10.01 -14.14
CA ASN A 229 2.06 -9.31 -14.84
C ASN A 229 3.38 -9.25 -14.07
N PHE A 230 3.39 -9.69 -12.81
CA PHE A 230 4.59 -9.78 -11.96
C PHE A 230 4.81 -11.21 -11.45
N ALA A 231 4.48 -12.23 -12.25
CA ALA A 231 5.00 -13.57 -12.03
C ALA A 231 6.45 -13.65 -12.53
N SER A 232 7.30 -14.45 -11.88
CA SER A 232 8.73 -14.61 -12.22
C SER A 232 8.93 -15.00 -13.70
N GLU A 233 8.12 -15.94 -14.19
CA GLU A 233 8.16 -16.43 -15.57
C GLU A 233 7.43 -15.53 -16.57
N SER A 234 6.81 -14.44 -16.11
CA SER A 234 6.00 -13.59 -16.99
C SER A 234 6.90 -12.82 -17.97
N PRO A 235 6.70 -12.98 -19.29
CA PRO A 235 7.44 -12.18 -20.27
C PRO A 235 7.11 -10.68 -20.14
N VAL A 236 5.92 -10.35 -19.60
CA VAL A 236 5.53 -8.97 -19.30
C VAL A 236 6.35 -8.41 -18.14
N PHE A 237 6.61 -9.22 -17.11
CA PHE A 237 7.47 -8.84 -16.00
C PHE A 237 8.89 -8.57 -16.50
N LEU A 238 9.50 -9.51 -17.22
CA LEU A 238 10.86 -9.34 -17.77
C LEU A 238 10.96 -8.08 -18.66
N GLY A 239 9.98 -7.87 -19.55
CA GLY A 239 9.93 -6.67 -20.39
C GLY A 239 9.85 -5.38 -19.58
N THR A 240 9.04 -5.38 -18.52
CA THR A 240 8.90 -4.23 -17.59
C THR A 240 10.21 -3.97 -16.83
N VAL A 241 10.85 -5.01 -16.29
CA VAL A 241 12.14 -4.91 -15.61
C VAL A 241 13.21 -4.36 -16.55
N GLN A 242 13.26 -4.83 -17.80
CA GLN A 242 14.19 -4.33 -18.81
C GLN A 242 13.95 -2.86 -19.15
N GLU A 243 12.70 -2.45 -19.33
CA GLU A 243 12.37 -1.04 -19.60
C GLU A 243 12.85 -0.15 -18.45
N ILE A 244 12.56 -0.54 -17.23
CA ILE A 244 12.94 0.21 -16.03
C ILE A 244 14.45 0.22 -15.82
N PHE A 245 15.13 -0.90 -16.14
CA PHE A 245 16.58 -0.98 -16.12
C PHE A 245 17.18 0.03 -17.10
N ASN A 246 16.69 0.07 -18.34
CA ASN A 246 17.16 1.01 -19.35
C ASN A 246 16.91 2.48 -18.94
N LEU A 247 15.81 2.76 -18.24
CA LEU A 247 15.53 4.10 -17.70
C LEU A 247 16.45 4.46 -16.53
N SER A 248 16.78 3.49 -15.67
CA SER A 248 17.63 3.70 -14.49
C SER A 248 19.13 3.76 -14.84
N PHE A 249 19.53 3.09 -15.92
CA PHE A 249 20.91 2.91 -16.37
C PHE A 249 21.07 3.26 -17.87
N PRO A 250 20.79 4.50 -18.31
CA PRO A 250 20.65 4.85 -19.73
C PRO A 250 21.93 4.76 -20.58
N ASN A 251 23.09 4.61 -19.93
CA ASN A 251 24.40 4.51 -20.60
C ASN A 251 24.93 3.08 -20.64
N VAL A 252 24.08 2.10 -20.33
CA VAL A 252 24.45 0.69 -20.22
C VAL A 252 23.62 -0.11 -21.21
N ASP A 253 24.29 -0.74 -22.16
CA ASP A 253 23.66 -1.70 -23.06
C ASP A 253 23.72 -3.09 -22.41
N PHE A 254 22.76 -3.39 -21.53
CA PHE A 254 22.62 -4.70 -20.87
C PHE A 254 21.26 -5.31 -21.19
N VAL A 255 21.25 -6.56 -21.67
CA VAL A 255 20.03 -7.31 -21.98
C VAL A 255 19.80 -8.33 -20.88
N LEU A 256 18.67 -8.19 -20.19
CA LEU A 256 18.22 -9.07 -19.12
C LEU A 256 17.62 -10.35 -19.68
N VAL A 257 17.88 -11.46 -19.02
CA VAL A 257 17.24 -12.77 -19.19
C VAL A 257 16.46 -13.13 -17.92
N ALA A 258 15.50 -14.06 -18.01
CA ALA A 258 14.59 -14.37 -16.90
C ALA A 258 15.32 -14.79 -15.61
N ASP A 259 16.38 -15.60 -15.75
CA ASP A 259 17.16 -16.14 -14.62
C ASP A 259 18.27 -15.20 -14.15
N ASP A 260 18.35 -13.98 -14.67
CA ASP A 260 19.36 -13.03 -14.22
C ASP A 260 19.15 -12.69 -12.74
N PRO A 261 20.22 -12.63 -11.92
CA PRO A 261 20.12 -12.26 -10.51
C PRO A 261 19.41 -10.92 -10.28
N LEU A 262 19.51 -9.98 -11.23
CA LEU A 262 18.80 -8.71 -11.20
C LEU A 262 17.27 -8.88 -11.30
N VAL A 263 16.79 -9.73 -12.21
CA VAL A 263 15.36 -9.99 -12.44
C VAL A 263 14.79 -10.73 -11.25
N VAL A 264 15.50 -11.76 -10.76
CA VAL A 264 15.12 -12.51 -9.55
C VAL A 264 15.04 -11.58 -8.33
N THR A 265 16.03 -10.71 -8.14
CA THR A 265 16.02 -9.75 -7.02
C THR A 265 14.88 -8.74 -7.17
N ALA A 266 14.61 -8.24 -8.38
CA ALA A 266 13.48 -7.35 -8.64
C ALA A 266 12.14 -8.03 -8.30
N TYR A 267 11.97 -9.31 -8.67
CA TYR A 267 10.78 -10.09 -8.35
C TYR A 267 10.58 -10.24 -6.84
N LYS A 268 11.64 -10.66 -6.12
CA LYS A 268 11.63 -10.76 -4.65
C LYS A 268 11.26 -9.44 -3.99
N GLN A 269 11.80 -8.32 -4.48
CA GLN A 269 11.47 -6.99 -3.97
C GLN A 269 9.99 -6.65 -4.18
N ILE A 270 9.43 -6.92 -5.35
CA ILE A 270 8.00 -6.70 -5.62
C ILE A 270 7.10 -7.58 -4.75
N ASN A 271 7.45 -8.85 -4.55
CA ASN A 271 6.73 -9.73 -3.65
C ASN A 271 6.79 -9.25 -2.20
N SER A 272 7.97 -8.88 -1.72
CA SER A 272 8.14 -8.26 -0.39
C SER A 272 7.26 -7.02 -0.23
N ARG A 273 7.17 -6.15 -1.25
CA ARG A 273 6.30 -4.97 -1.24
C ARG A 273 4.81 -5.34 -1.15
N LYS A 274 4.35 -6.35 -1.89
CA LYS A 274 2.96 -6.84 -1.83
C LYS A 274 2.64 -7.42 -0.44
N SER A 275 3.53 -8.24 0.10
CA SER A 275 3.40 -8.84 1.44
C SER A 275 3.39 -7.76 2.53
N LYS A 276 4.30 -6.78 2.47
CA LYS A 276 4.36 -5.67 3.43
C LYS A 276 3.09 -4.82 3.40
N LEU A 277 2.51 -4.59 2.23
CA LEU A 277 1.22 -3.92 2.08
C LEU A 277 0.11 -4.71 2.78
N ALA A 278 -0.02 -6.01 2.50
CA ALA A 278 -1.04 -6.85 3.12
C ALA A 278 -0.86 -6.89 4.65
N SER A 279 0.33 -7.18 5.13
CA SER A 279 0.64 -7.23 6.56
C SER A 279 0.36 -5.91 7.28
N GLY A 280 0.66 -4.75 6.66
CA GLY A 280 0.35 -3.45 7.22
C GLY A 280 -1.16 -3.19 7.39
N ILE A 281 -1.99 -3.68 6.45
CA ILE A 281 -3.44 -3.62 6.56
C ILE A 281 -3.94 -4.54 7.68
N LEU A 282 -3.44 -5.78 7.76
CA LEU A 282 -3.82 -6.71 8.82
C LEU A 282 -3.42 -6.20 10.21
N GLU A 283 -2.25 -5.58 10.34
CA GLU A 283 -1.82 -4.95 11.58
C GLU A 283 -2.78 -3.82 11.97
N THR A 284 -3.21 -3.00 11.00
CA THR A 284 -4.17 -1.91 11.23
C THR A 284 -5.54 -2.43 11.69
N VAL A 285 -6.06 -3.47 11.04
CA VAL A 285 -7.32 -4.12 11.42
C VAL A 285 -7.21 -4.79 12.81
N THR A 286 -6.09 -5.44 13.09
CA THR A 286 -5.82 -6.07 14.39
C THR A 286 -5.77 -5.02 15.50
N LYS A 287 -5.07 -3.91 15.29
CA LYS A 287 -5.06 -2.76 16.22
C LYS A 287 -6.45 -2.19 16.46
N PHE A 288 -7.30 -2.16 15.44
CA PHE A 288 -8.68 -1.71 15.56
C PHE A 288 -9.51 -2.63 16.49
N PHE A 289 -9.42 -3.95 16.33
CA PHE A 289 -10.15 -4.90 17.18
C PHE A 289 -9.54 -5.11 18.57
N ASN A 290 -8.32 -4.62 18.82
CA ASN A 290 -7.72 -4.58 20.15
C ASN A 290 -8.19 -3.40 21.02
N ARG A 291 -9.12 -2.56 20.54
CA ARG A 291 -9.74 -1.48 21.32
C ARG A 291 -10.72 -2.04 22.37
N ASP A 292 -10.89 -1.34 23.47
CA ASP A 292 -11.73 -1.76 24.61
C ASP A 292 -13.17 -2.13 24.22
N ASP A 293 -13.72 -1.51 23.17
CA ASP A 293 -15.07 -1.77 22.67
C ASP A 293 -15.25 -3.18 22.06
N PHE A 294 -14.15 -3.82 21.63
CA PHE A 294 -14.14 -5.12 20.94
C PHE A 294 -13.44 -6.23 21.73
N VAL A 295 -12.56 -5.87 22.66
CA VAL A 295 -11.81 -6.85 23.47
C VAL A 295 -12.77 -7.78 24.20
N ASN A 296 -12.54 -9.10 24.03
CA ASN A 296 -13.37 -10.19 24.57
C ASN A 296 -14.84 -10.19 24.12
N GLN A 297 -15.15 -9.55 22.98
CA GLN A 297 -16.52 -9.44 22.46
C GLN A 297 -16.63 -10.02 21.04
N PRO A 298 -16.47 -11.35 20.86
CA PRO A 298 -16.41 -11.97 19.54
C PRO A 298 -17.67 -11.76 18.70
N GLU A 299 -18.84 -11.71 19.33
CA GLU A 299 -20.10 -11.43 18.63
C GLU A 299 -20.09 -10.01 18.03
N LYS A 300 -19.60 -9.01 18.78
CA LYS A 300 -19.49 -7.64 18.27
C LYS A 300 -18.46 -7.51 17.15
N ILE A 301 -17.36 -8.25 17.24
CA ILE A 301 -16.35 -8.31 16.18
C ILE A 301 -16.98 -8.88 14.91
N ARG A 302 -17.59 -10.07 14.98
CA ARG A 302 -18.25 -10.71 13.83
C ARG A 302 -19.27 -9.78 13.19
N ASP A 303 -20.14 -9.21 14.01
CA ASP A 303 -21.16 -8.26 13.60
C ASP A 303 -20.60 -7.02 12.90
N PHE A 304 -19.50 -6.46 13.44
CA PHE A 304 -18.81 -5.33 12.83
C PHE A 304 -18.16 -5.74 11.52
N VAL A 305 -17.47 -6.87 11.46
CA VAL A 305 -16.83 -7.38 10.24
C VAL A 305 -17.88 -7.56 9.14
N CYS A 306 -19.01 -8.19 9.44
CA CYS A 306 -20.12 -8.38 8.49
C CYS A 306 -20.71 -7.06 7.98
N TRP A 307 -20.65 -5.98 8.76
CA TRP A 307 -21.05 -4.64 8.31
C TRP A 307 -19.92 -3.94 7.54
N ALA A 308 -18.67 -4.06 8.02
CA ALA A 308 -17.49 -3.40 7.48
C ALA A 308 -17.23 -3.78 6.03
N VAL A 309 -17.32 -5.08 5.71
CA VAL A 309 -17.03 -5.62 4.38
C VAL A 309 -18.19 -5.49 3.39
N LYS A 310 -19.33 -4.92 3.80
CA LYS A 310 -20.40 -4.57 2.84
C LYS A 310 -19.89 -3.53 1.86
N GLY A 311 -20.44 -3.52 0.64
CA GLY A 311 -20.06 -2.56 -0.43
C GLY A 311 -20.27 -1.08 -0.09
N ASP A 312 -20.89 -0.75 1.05
CA ASP A 312 -21.10 0.58 1.61
C ASP A 312 -20.59 0.73 3.06
N GLY A 313 -19.78 -0.23 3.52
CA GLY A 313 -19.30 -0.33 4.89
C GLY A 313 -18.00 0.43 5.18
N PRO A 314 -17.61 0.56 6.47
CA PRO A 314 -16.42 1.30 6.90
C PRO A 314 -15.09 0.72 6.42
N ALA A 315 -15.05 -0.52 5.89
CA ALA A 315 -13.80 -1.05 5.35
C ALA A 315 -13.28 -0.18 4.20
N TYR A 316 -14.19 0.41 3.42
CA TYR A 316 -13.87 1.06 2.15
C TYR A 316 -14.16 2.56 2.11
N TYR A 317 -15.06 3.06 2.95
CA TYR A 317 -15.51 4.45 2.95
C TYR A 317 -15.11 5.18 4.22
N LYS A 318 -14.81 6.47 4.09
CA LYS A 318 -14.59 7.38 5.23
C LYS A 318 -15.86 7.53 6.06
N THR A 319 -16.98 7.74 5.39
CA THR A 319 -18.31 7.87 5.99
C THR A 319 -19.20 6.76 5.44
N PRO A 320 -19.28 5.59 6.11
CA PRO A 320 -20.05 4.47 5.60
C PRO A 320 -21.56 4.66 5.83
N THR A 321 -22.37 3.84 5.17
CA THR A 321 -23.79 3.71 5.49
C THR A 321 -23.95 3.28 6.95
N PRO A 322 -24.81 3.94 7.74
CA PRO A 322 -25.03 3.57 9.14
C PRO A 322 -25.40 2.09 9.26
N ARG A 323 -24.81 1.40 10.25
CA ARG A 323 -25.09 -0.02 10.51
C ARG A 323 -26.58 -0.32 10.73
N THR A 324 -27.33 0.66 11.22
CA THR A 324 -28.76 0.56 11.52
C THR A 324 -29.66 0.82 10.30
N SER A 325 -29.08 1.20 9.15
CA SER A 325 -29.87 1.42 7.94
C SER A 325 -30.41 0.09 7.42
N THR A 326 -31.74 -0.04 7.42
CA THR A 326 -32.48 -1.14 6.77
C THR A 326 -33.18 -0.66 5.50
N VAL A 327 -32.98 0.61 5.15
CA VAL A 327 -33.64 1.29 4.05
C VAL A 327 -33.02 0.81 2.73
N ALA A 328 -33.87 0.60 1.71
CA ALA A 328 -33.40 0.23 0.37
C ALA A 328 -32.65 1.40 -0.28
N ARG A 329 -31.68 1.11 -1.16
CA ARG A 329 -30.80 2.13 -1.75
C ARG A 329 -31.52 3.16 -2.64
N ASP A 330 -32.68 2.80 -3.16
CA ASP A 330 -33.56 3.63 -4.00
C ASP A 330 -34.51 4.52 -3.17
N ASP A 331 -34.53 4.36 -1.85
CA ASP A 331 -35.34 5.17 -0.97
C ASP A 331 -34.65 6.52 -0.70
N PRO A 332 -35.36 7.66 -0.77
CA PRO A 332 -34.81 8.98 -0.48
C PRO A 332 -34.23 9.16 0.93
N SER A 333 -34.56 8.28 1.87
CA SER A 333 -34.03 8.28 3.23
C SER A 333 -32.78 7.41 3.42
N TYR A 334 -32.35 6.69 2.38
CA TYR A 334 -31.07 5.99 2.39
C TYR A 334 -29.94 6.99 2.56
N GLN A 335 -28.98 6.70 3.44
CA GLN A 335 -27.79 7.53 3.59
C GLN A 335 -26.65 6.88 2.81
N ALA A 336 -26.30 7.47 1.67
CA ALA A 336 -25.26 6.93 0.81
C ALA A 336 -23.88 7.06 1.47
N PRO A 337 -22.97 6.09 1.27
CA PRO A 337 -21.63 6.19 1.81
C PRO A 337 -20.82 7.25 1.05
N ASN A 338 -19.87 7.89 1.73
CA ASN A 338 -19.01 8.92 1.16
C ASN A 338 -17.52 8.67 1.48
N GLY A 339 -16.64 9.17 0.62
CA GLY A 339 -15.19 9.04 0.74
C GLY A 339 -14.70 7.62 0.46
N PHE A 340 -15.07 7.06 -0.69
CA PHE A 340 -14.55 5.78 -1.17
C PHE A 340 -13.01 5.82 -1.27
N LEU A 341 -12.33 4.75 -0.83
CA LEU A 341 -10.86 4.64 -0.69
C LEU A 341 -10.23 5.57 0.35
N GLN A 342 -11.03 6.32 1.10
CA GLN A 342 -10.57 7.22 2.17
C GLN A 342 -10.89 6.66 3.57
N SER A 343 -11.20 5.37 3.65
CA SER A 343 -11.34 4.64 4.91
C SER A 343 -10.07 4.71 5.76
N GLN A 344 -10.23 4.70 7.08
CA GLN A 344 -9.12 4.64 8.05
C GLN A 344 -8.23 3.38 7.87
N PHE A 345 -8.75 2.35 7.19
CA PHE A 345 -8.01 1.12 6.90
C PHE A 345 -7.21 1.20 5.59
N ILE A 346 -7.53 2.14 4.69
CA ILE A 346 -6.90 2.25 3.37
C ILE A 346 -5.95 3.44 3.31
N ALA A 347 -6.43 4.63 3.70
CA ALA A 347 -5.73 5.88 3.44
C ALA A 347 -4.30 5.93 4.03
N PRO A 348 -4.05 5.51 5.30
CA PRO A 348 -2.69 5.55 5.85
C PRO A 348 -1.71 4.64 5.10
N THR A 349 -2.15 3.43 4.74
CA THR A 349 -1.32 2.48 4.01
C THR A 349 -1.09 2.92 2.56
N ALA A 350 -2.12 3.49 1.92
CA ALA A 350 -1.99 4.06 0.58
C ALA A 350 -0.94 5.16 0.54
N GLU A 351 -0.98 6.09 1.50
CA GLU A 351 -0.01 7.17 1.60
C GLU A 351 1.42 6.63 1.76
N GLN A 352 1.61 5.66 2.66
CA GLN A 352 2.90 5.01 2.85
C GLN A 352 3.38 4.32 1.56
N CYS A 353 2.51 3.59 0.87
CA CYS A 353 2.83 2.93 -0.39
C CYS A 353 3.25 3.93 -1.46
N LEU A 354 2.50 5.01 -1.66
CA LEU A 354 2.81 6.05 -2.64
C LEU A 354 4.19 6.69 -2.40
N ARG A 355 4.64 6.81 -1.15
CA ARG A 355 5.99 7.30 -0.83
C ARG A 355 7.10 6.41 -1.38
N TYR A 356 6.90 5.09 -1.48
CA TYR A 356 7.89 4.18 -2.08
C TYR A 356 8.11 4.45 -3.58
N ALA A 357 7.15 5.09 -4.26
CA ALA A 357 7.26 5.46 -5.67
C ALA A 357 7.74 6.91 -5.91
N LYS A 358 8.03 7.69 -4.84
CA LYS A 358 8.29 9.15 -4.90
C LYS A 358 9.48 9.55 -5.80
N ASN A 359 10.43 8.65 -6.05
CA ASN A 359 11.61 8.88 -6.87
C ASN A 359 11.59 8.10 -8.20
N SER A 360 10.43 7.63 -8.63
CA SER A 360 10.29 6.93 -9.89
C SER A 360 10.65 7.82 -11.07
N VAL A 361 11.38 7.26 -12.05
CA VAL A 361 11.68 7.91 -13.34
C VAL A 361 10.65 7.56 -14.43
N LEU A 362 9.60 6.80 -14.11
CA LEU A 362 8.51 6.58 -15.06
C LEU A 362 7.74 7.87 -15.32
N HIS A 363 7.42 8.08 -16.59
CA HIS A 363 6.61 9.20 -17.04
C HIS A 363 5.30 8.69 -17.64
N PRO A 364 4.17 9.33 -17.31
CA PRO A 364 4.01 10.44 -16.37
C PRO A 364 4.15 10.01 -14.89
N PRO A 365 4.48 10.94 -13.97
CA PRO A 365 4.50 10.64 -12.53
C PRO A 365 3.11 10.28 -12.02
N LEU A 366 3.01 9.56 -10.90
CA LEU A 366 1.74 9.26 -10.24
C LEU A 366 0.98 10.55 -9.94
N ASN A 367 -0.16 10.73 -10.62
CA ASN A 367 -1.02 11.90 -10.49
C ASN A 367 -2.43 11.55 -11.01
N THR A 368 -3.32 12.54 -11.07
CA THR A 368 -4.72 12.35 -11.52
C THR A 368 -4.86 11.85 -12.97
N LYS A 369 -3.83 11.96 -13.81
CA LYS A 369 -3.79 11.42 -15.18
C LYS A 369 -3.13 10.04 -15.25
N HIS A 370 -2.40 9.65 -14.21
CA HIS A 370 -1.69 8.38 -14.15
C HIS A 370 -2.01 7.70 -12.82
N LEU A 371 -3.21 7.14 -12.82
CA LEU A 371 -3.90 6.69 -11.63
C LEU A 371 -3.26 5.39 -11.13
N PRO A 372 -2.91 5.28 -9.84
CA PRO A 372 -2.34 4.07 -9.25
C PRO A 372 -3.43 3.00 -9.01
N LYS A 373 -4.13 2.59 -10.07
CA LYS A 373 -5.30 1.70 -9.99
C LYS A 373 -4.92 0.33 -9.41
N GLY A 374 -3.77 -0.21 -9.84
CA GLY A 374 -3.23 -1.47 -9.33
C GLY A 374 -2.96 -1.43 -7.82
N LEU A 375 -2.44 -0.32 -7.30
CA LEU A 375 -2.24 -0.14 -5.85
C LEU A 375 -3.56 -0.19 -5.08
N TYR A 376 -4.56 0.58 -5.50
CA TYR A 376 -5.83 0.64 -4.77
C TYR A 376 -6.61 -0.68 -4.85
N ALA A 377 -6.52 -1.40 -5.97
CA ALA A 377 -7.08 -2.74 -6.06
C ALA A 377 -6.36 -3.74 -5.12
N LEU A 378 -5.02 -3.67 -5.00
CA LEU A 378 -4.27 -4.46 -4.02
C LEU A 378 -4.69 -4.11 -2.58
N LEU A 379 -4.84 -2.83 -2.25
CA LEU A 379 -5.26 -2.37 -0.93
C LEU A 379 -6.66 -2.86 -0.57
N LEU A 380 -7.63 -2.73 -1.47
CA LEU A 380 -8.99 -3.22 -1.26
C LEU A 380 -9.02 -4.73 -1.02
N THR A 381 -8.23 -5.47 -1.80
CA THR A 381 -8.10 -6.93 -1.68
C THR A 381 -7.44 -7.31 -0.35
N ALA A 382 -6.40 -6.58 0.07
CA ALA A 382 -5.75 -6.75 1.36
C ALA A 382 -6.66 -6.40 2.54
N VAL A 383 -7.54 -5.42 2.40
CA VAL A 383 -8.56 -5.08 3.41
C VAL A 383 -9.55 -6.23 3.57
N GLU A 384 -10.10 -6.77 2.48
CA GLU A 384 -11.01 -7.91 2.54
C GLU A 384 -10.33 -9.15 3.15
N TRP A 385 -9.08 -9.41 2.75
CA TRP A 385 -8.22 -10.45 3.34
C TRP A 385 -8.03 -10.28 4.85
N ALA A 386 -7.72 -9.07 5.31
CA ALA A 386 -7.51 -8.78 6.72
C ALA A 386 -8.80 -8.90 7.54
N PHE A 387 -9.93 -8.43 7.02
CA PHE A 387 -11.24 -8.60 7.69
C PHE A 387 -11.68 -10.07 7.71
N ALA A 388 -11.34 -10.86 6.69
CA ALA A 388 -11.62 -12.29 6.65
C ALA A 388 -11.00 -13.04 7.84
N ALA A 389 -9.84 -12.57 8.33
CA ALA A 389 -9.18 -13.11 9.53
C ALA A 389 -10.03 -12.98 10.81
N PHE A 390 -11.06 -12.13 10.83
CA PHE A 390 -11.90 -11.88 12.00
C PHE A 390 -13.37 -12.29 11.80
N LEU A 391 -13.71 -12.97 10.70
CA LEU A 391 -15.09 -13.36 10.38
C LEU A 391 -15.75 -14.24 11.44
N SER A 392 -14.98 -15.04 12.17
CA SER A 392 -15.50 -15.88 13.26
C SER A 392 -15.79 -15.10 14.56
N GLY A 393 -15.42 -13.81 14.61
CA GLY A 393 -15.40 -13.01 15.83
C GLY A 393 -14.09 -13.11 16.62
N THR A 394 -13.20 -14.03 16.24
CA THR A 394 -11.85 -14.17 16.80
C THR A 394 -10.83 -14.17 15.67
N TYR A 395 -9.59 -13.78 15.97
CA TYR A 395 -8.50 -13.86 15.00
C TYR A 395 -8.27 -15.32 14.58
N THR A 396 -8.41 -15.58 13.30
CA THR A 396 -8.00 -16.80 12.62
C THR A 396 -6.99 -16.41 11.56
N GLU A 397 -5.87 -17.13 11.51
CA GLU A 397 -4.83 -16.88 10.52
C GLU A 397 -5.45 -16.93 9.11
N PRO A 398 -5.37 -15.82 8.35
CA PRO A 398 -5.95 -15.78 7.02
C PRO A 398 -5.12 -16.65 6.07
N ARG A 399 -5.71 -17.03 4.94
CA ARG A 399 -4.99 -17.74 3.87
C ARG A 399 -3.87 -16.88 3.32
N LEU A 400 -2.91 -17.50 2.65
CA LEU A 400 -1.83 -16.79 2.00
C LEU A 400 -2.36 -15.74 1.01
N PHE A 401 -1.82 -14.52 1.07
CA PHE A 401 -2.17 -13.42 0.18
C PHE A 401 -1.50 -13.60 -1.19
N SER A 402 -1.97 -14.59 -1.95
CA SER A 402 -1.42 -14.93 -3.26
C SER A 402 -2.46 -14.82 -4.38
N HIS A 403 -1.97 -14.80 -5.62
CA HIS A 403 -2.79 -14.77 -6.82
C HIS A 403 -3.87 -15.86 -6.81
N LYS A 404 -3.48 -17.09 -6.44
CA LYS A 404 -4.37 -18.26 -6.40
C LYS A 404 -5.62 -18.05 -5.56
N HIS A 405 -5.53 -17.28 -4.47
CA HIS A 405 -6.62 -17.10 -3.53
C HIS A 405 -7.40 -15.80 -3.73
N TYR A 406 -6.76 -14.75 -4.24
CA TYR A 406 -7.34 -13.39 -4.20
C TYR A 406 -7.46 -12.72 -5.58
N TRP A 407 -7.08 -13.40 -6.67
CA TRP A 407 -7.18 -12.83 -8.01
C TRP A 407 -8.60 -12.41 -8.40
N HIS A 408 -9.60 -13.25 -8.14
CA HIS A 408 -10.98 -12.93 -8.52
C HIS A 408 -11.51 -11.70 -7.76
N THR A 409 -11.28 -11.64 -6.45
CA THR A 409 -11.60 -10.47 -5.62
C THR A 409 -10.92 -9.22 -6.16
N MET A 410 -9.65 -9.32 -6.53
CA MET A 410 -8.92 -8.21 -7.11
C MET A 410 -9.52 -7.72 -8.45
N GLN A 411 -9.94 -8.63 -9.33
CA GLN A 411 -10.59 -8.26 -10.60
C GLN A 411 -11.89 -7.47 -10.36
N VAL A 412 -12.69 -7.86 -9.37
CA VAL A 412 -13.89 -7.12 -8.97
C VAL A 412 -13.52 -5.70 -8.52
N PHE A 413 -12.52 -5.57 -7.65
CA PHE A 413 -12.06 -4.27 -7.19
C PHE A 413 -11.45 -3.40 -8.28
N LEU A 414 -10.73 -3.99 -9.25
CA LEU A 414 -10.24 -3.26 -10.42
C LEU A 414 -11.38 -2.63 -11.21
N GLY A 415 -12.47 -3.37 -11.43
CA GLY A 415 -13.68 -2.83 -12.07
C GLY A 415 -14.25 -1.62 -11.34
N HIS A 416 -14.29 -1.66 -9.99
CA HIS A 416 -14.74 -0.53 -9.18
C HIS A 416 -13.77 0.65 -9.23
N VAL A 417 -12.47 0.40 -9.10
CA VAL A 417 -11.43 1.42 -9.17
C VAL A 417 -11.43 2.12 -10.54
N ASP A 418 -11.79 1.42 -11.60
CA ASP A 418 -11.92 1.98 -12.96
C ASP A 418 -13.07 2.96 -13.13
N CYS A 419 -14.14 2.79 -12.36
CA CYS A 419 -15.32 3.65 -12.40
C CYS A 419 -15.13 4.97 -11.63
N ILE A 420 -14.01 5.14 -10.91
CA ILE A 420 -13.73 6.36 -10.14
C ILE A 420 -13.39 7.51 -11.10
N SER A 421 -14.14 8.61 -10.99
CA SER A 421 -13.90 9.82 -11.78
C SER A 421 -12.55 10.49 -11.48
N GLU A 422 -11.96 11.16 -12.47
CA GLU A 422 -10.69 11.90 -12.30
C GLU A 422 -10.76 12.95 -11.17
N ARG A 423 -11.92 13.60 -10.99
CA ARG A 423 -12.14 14.56 -9.89
C ARG A 423 -11.99 13.87 -8.53
N HIS A 424 -12.57 12.68 -8.38
CA HIS A 424 -12.52 11.94 -7.12
C HIS A 424 -11.12 11.39 -6.85
N TRP A 425 -10.39 10.97 -7.88
CA TRP A 425 -8.95 10.68 -7.77
C TRP A 425 -8.13 11.88 -7.29
N GLY A 426 -8.50 13.09 -7.72
CA GLY A 426 -7.92 14.32 -7.19
C GLY A 426 -8.06 14.42 -5.68
N VAL A 427 -9.23 14.10 -5.12
CA VAL A 427 -9.43 14.10 -3.66
C VAL A 427 -8.60 13.00 -3.00
N ILE A 428 -8.69 11.75 -3.48
CA ILE A 428 -7.96 10.61 -2.91
C ILE A 428 -6.45 10.87 -2.84
N LEU A 429 -5.86 11.40 -3.91
CA LEU A 429 -4.41 11.62 -3.99
C LEU A 429 -3.95 12.91 -3.28
N MET A 430 -4.84 13.88 -3.04
CA MET A 430 -4.49 15.15 -2.38
C MET A 430 -4.68 15.11 -0.86
N SER A 431 -5.50 14.20 -0.32
CA SER A 431 -5.76 14.07 1.12
C SER A 431 -4.51 13.81 1.98
N GLY A 432 -3.38 13.41 1.38
CA GLY A 432 -2.10 13.27 2.08
C GLY A 432 -1.36 14.59 2.35
N ASN A 433 -1.80 15.72 1.76
CA ASN A 433 -1.10 17.01 1.83
C ASN A 433 -1.89 18.15 2.49
N SER A 434 -3.16 17.96 2.86
CA SER A 434 -4.00 19.05 3.38
C SER A 434 -4.12 19.05 4.90
N VAL A 435 -3.69 20.15 5.49
CA VAL A 435 -4.22 20.68 6.76
C VAL A 435 -5.71 20.94 6.57
N ASP A 436 -6.54 20.54 7.53
CA ASP A 436 -8.02 20.52 7.49
C ASP A 436 -8.66 21.75 6.82
N ASP A 437 -9.31 21.55 5.67
CA ASP A 437 -10.27 22.50 5.09
C ASP A 437 -11.60 21.75 4.88
N ASP A 438 -12.63 22.17 5.62
CA ASP A 438 -14.00 21.67 5.57
C ASP A 438 -14.65 22.01 4.21
N VAL A 439 -15.01 20.98 3.45
CA VAL A 439 -15.85 21.12 2.25
C VAL A 439 -17.07 20.22 2.41
N ASP A 440 -18.22 20.85 2.65
CA ASP A 440 -19.55 20.26 2.57
C ASP A 440 -19.89 19.95 1.10
N ASP A 441 -20.37 18.73 0.80
CA ASP A 441 -21.05 18.43 -0.47
C ASP A 441 -22.02 17.23 -0.28
N ASP A 442 -23.32 17.51 -0.43
CA ASP A 442 -24.47 16.59 -0.51
C ASP A 442 -24.82 16.27 -1.99
N LEU A 443 -25.07 14.99 -2.38
CA LEU A 443 -26.16 14.52 -3.30
C LEU A 443 -26.07 13.02 -3.75
N HIS A 444 -27.21 12.45 -4.16
CA HIS A 444 -27.64 11.02 -4.27
C HIS A 444 -27.81 10.38 -5.69
N ASP A 445 -27.88 9.02 -5.71
CA ASP A 445 -28.47 7.99 -6.66
C ASP A 445 -27.67 7.53 -7.93
N ALA A 446 -27.58 6.23 -8.38
CA ALA A 446 -28.24 4.92 -8.12
C ALA A 446 -27.55 3.65 -8.81
N LEU A 447 -27.53 2.48 -8.12
CA LEU A 447 -27.60 1.00 -8.50
C LEU A 447 -26.45 0.24 -9.28
N MET A 448 -26.13 -1.10 -9.18
CA MET A 448 -26.54 -2.34 -8.42
C MET A 448 -25.59 -3.59 -8.60
N ILE A 449 -25.69 -4.57 -7.65
CA ILE A 449 -24.76 -5.68 -7.22
C ILE A 449 -24.61 -6.85 -8.21
N SER A 450 -23.49 -7.57 -8.07
CA SER A 450 -23.47 -9.04 -7.93
C SER A 450 -22.63 -9.55 -6.70
N ALA A 451 -22.95 -10.67 -6.08
CA ALA A 451 -23.85 -10.81 -4.94
C ALA A 451 -23.48 -10.15 -3.56
N CYS A 452 -22.30 -9.55 -3.33
CA CYS A 452 -21.98 -8.72 -2.14
C CYS A 452 -20.82 -7.74 -2.37
N CYS A 453 -19.86 -8.09 -3.23
CA CYS A 453 -18.73 -7.22 -3.61
C CYS A 453 -18.89 -6.57 -4.98
N GLU A 454 -19.78 -7.06 -5.84
CA GLU A 454 -19.98 -6.48 -7.16
C GLU A 454 -20.97 -5.26 -7.06
N ASP A 455 -21.04 -4.57 -5.91
CA ASP A 455 -21.99 -3.47 -5.61
C ASP A 455 -21.47 -2.26 -4.82
N PHE A 456 -20.25 -1.86 -5.14
CA PHE A 456 -19.76 -0.61 -4.61
C PHE A 456 -20.62 0.54 -5.13
N TYR A 457 -21.12 1.36 -4.21
CA TYR A 457 -21.70 2.64 -4.56
C TYR A 457 -20.58 3.61 -4.91
N ILE A 458 -20.33 3.83 -6.19
CA ILE A 458 -19.40 4.87 -6.64
C ILE A 458 -20.24 6.07 -7.05
N PRO A 459 -20.22 7.19 -6.30
CA PRO A 459 -20.99 8.37 -6.67
C PRO A 459 -20.52 8.89 -8.04
N SER A 460 -21.41 8.87 -9.02
CA SER A 460 -21.15 9.42 -10.35
C SER A 460 -21.15 10.96 -10.29
N SER A 461 -20.29 11.60 -11.10
CA SER A 461 -20.14 13.07 -11.07
C SER A 461 -21.46 13.79 -11.38
N PRO A 462 -21.74 14.94 -10.75
CA PRO A 462 -22.99 15.67 -10.95
C PRO A 462 -23.17 16.08 -12.41
N GLN A 463 -24.34 15.77 -12.99
CA GLN A 463 -24.78 16.43 -14.21
C GLN A 463 -25.06 17.89 -13.86
N LYS A 464 -24.47 18.83 -14.62
CA LYS A 464 -24.76 20.26 -14.45
C LYS A 464 -26.26 20.48 -14.68
N VAL A 465 -26.99 20.88 -13.63
CA VAL A 465 -28.36 21.41 -13.73
C VAL A 465 -28.29 22.90 -14.01
#